data_AF-A0A953QKA8-F1
#
_entry.id   AF-A0A953QKA8-F1
#
_cell.length_a   1.000
_cell.length_b   1.000
_cell.length_c   1.000
_cell.angle_alpha   90.00
_cell.angle_beta   90.00
_cell.angle_gamma   90.00
#
_symmetry.space_group_name_H-M   'P 1'
#
loop_
_entity.id
_entity.type
_entity.pdbx_description
1 polymer ?
#
loop_
_entity_poly.entity_id
_entity_poly.type
_entity_poly.pdbx_seq_one_letter_code
_entity_poly.pdbx_strand_id
1 'polypeptide(L)'
;MSRFAEQAEKILAAAESAGECSPMTILLGPQGIRMIADSDWPLDSLLWHHGAETAYRVTERRGSIRVEGREGSRRCLLESNSANSTARLLLNRGI
;
A
#
# COMPACT_ATOMS: atom_id res chain seq x y z
N MET A 1 11.60 13.54 -7.21
CA MET A 1 10.82 12.38 -7.69
C MET A 1 9.42 12.87 -8.05
N SER A 2 8.53 12.05 -8.61
CA SER A 2 7.15 12.49 -8.84
C SER A 2 6.35 12.39 -7.53
N ARG A 3 5.40 13.30 -7.31
CA ARG A 3 4.50 13.27 -6.13
C ARG A 3 3.83 11.89 -5.97
N PHE A 4 3.44 11.28 -7.08
CA PHE A 4 2.88 9.93 -7.15
C PHE A 4 3.79 8.85 -6.52
N ALA A 5 5.09 8.89 -6.82
CA ALA A 5 6.06 7.95 -6.27
C ALA A 5 6.35 8.23 -4.79
N GLU A 6 6.50 9.52 -4.41
CA GLU A 6 6.72 9.94 -3.03
C GLU A 6 5.54 9.55 -2.12
N GLN A 7 4.31 9.58 -2.64
CA GLN A 7 3.13 9.10 -1.93
C GLN A 7 3.16 7.58 -1.73
N ALA A 8 3.56 6.81 -2.75
CA ALA A 8 3.70 5.36 -2.62
C ALA A 8 4.72 4.98 -1.54
N GLU A 9 5.85 5.71 -1.46
CA GLU A 9 6.88 5.49 -0.44
C GLU A 9 6.36 5.78 0.97
N LYS A 10 5.61 6.87 1.14
CA LYS A 10 4.98 7.20 2.42
C LYS A 10 3.96 6.16 2.85
N ILE A 11 3.19 5.62 1.91
CA ILE A 11 2.24 4.53 2.17
C ILE A 11 2.98 3.26 2.59
N LEU A 12 4.05 2.90 1.89
CA LEU A 12 4.87 1.74 2.24
C LEU A 12 5.45 1.88 3.65
N ALA A 13 6.08 3.02 3.95
CA ALA A 13 6.67 3.27 5.27
C ALA A 13 5.62 3.24 6.40
N ALA A 14 4.41 3.78 6.15
CA ALA A 14 3.32 3.74 7.12
C ALA A 14 2.83 2.30 7.37
N ALA A 15 2.69 1.50 6.31
CA ALA A 15 2.28 0.11 6.42
C ALA A 15 3.36 -0.73 7.13
N GLU A 16 4.65 -0.51 6.84
CA GLU A 16 5.77 -1.16 7.53
C GLU A 16 5.79 -0.84 9.02
N SER A 17 5.47 0.41 9.39
CA SER A 17 5.39 0.81 10.80
C SER A 17 4.21 0.19 11.54
N ALA A 18 3.13 -0.19 10.85
CA ALA A 18 1.98 -0.85 11.44
C ALA A 18 2.24 -2.35 11.74
N GLY A 19 3.23 -2.96 11.08
CA GLY A 19 3.59 -4.37 11.25
C GLY A 19 2.69 -5.30 10.45
N GLU A 20 1.46 -5.51 10.92
CA GLU A 20 0.43 -6.25 10.19
C GLU A 20 -0.55 -5.26 9.55
N CYS A 21 -0.79 -5.42 8.25
CA CYS A 21 -1.70 -4.56 7.50
C CYS A 21 -2.62 -5.43 6.64
N SER A 22 -3.93 -5.34 6.89
CA SER A 22 -4.92 -5.99 6.04
C SER A 22 -4.85 -5.43 4.61
N PRO A 23 -5.03 -6.27 3.58
CA PRO A 23 -5.06 -5.81 2.19
C PRO A 23 -6.07 -4.67 2.01
N MET A 24 -5.63 -3.60 1.38
CA MET A 24 -6.48 -2.44 1.17
C MET A 24 -6.10 -1.67 -0.09
N THR A 25 -7.07 -0.96 -0.66
CA THR A 25 -6.88 -0.03 -1.77
C THR A 25 -7.23 1.39 -1.33
N ILE A 26 -6.32 2.32 -1.58
CA ILE A 26 -6.47 3.75 -1.33
C ILE A 26 -6.72 4.42 -2.67
N LEU A 27 -7.81 5.15 -2.79
CA LEU A 27 -8.16 5.94 -3.96
C LEU A 27 -8.11 7.42 -3.59
N LEU A 28 -7.46 8.21 -4.45
CA LEU A 28 -7.35 9.66 -4.34
C LEU A 28 -8.04 10.29 -5.54
N GLY A 29 -9.00 11.17 -5.28
CA GLY A 29 -9.68 11.90 -6.34
C GLY A 29 -10.24 13.23 -5.85
N PRO A 30 -11.00 13.94 -6.71
CA PRO A 30 -11.56 15.25 -6.39
C PRO A 30 -12.50 15.25 -5.17
N GLN A 31 -13.12 14.11 -4.86
CA GLN A 31 -13.98 13.96 -3.68
C GLN A 31 -13.22 13.60 -2.39
N GLY A 32 -11.89 13.53 -2.44
CA GLY A 32 -11.02 13.23 -1.31
C GLY A 32 -10.42 11.83 -1.34
N ILE A 33 -10.22 11.25 -0.16
CA ILE A 33 -9.59 9.94 0.04
C ILE A 33 -10.66 8.90 0.29
N ARG A 34 -10.59 7.78 -0.43
CA ARG A 34 -11.42 6.59 -0.19
C ARG A 34 -10.53 5.39 0.09
N MET A 35 -10.87 4.63 1.13
CA MET A 35 -10.21 3.37 1.47
C MET A 35 -11.19 2.23 1.24
N ILE A 36 -10.75 1.20 0.52
CA ILE A 36 -11.52 -0.01 0.23
C ILE A 36 -10.73 -1.18 0.83
N ALA A 37 -11.30 -1.87 1.80
CA ALA A 37 -10.73 -3.10 2.32
C ALA A 37 -10.91 -4.22 1.29
N ASP A 38 -9.88 -5.05 1.14
CA ASP A 38 -9.93 -6.35 0.45
C ASP A 38 -10.70 -6.35 -0.88
N SER A 39 -10.13 -5.71 -1.90
CA SER A 39 -10.74 -5.61 -3.24
C SER A 39 -9.91 -6.30 -4.31
N ASP A 40 -10.55 -7.22 -5.03
CA ASP A 40 -9.96 -7.94 -6.16
C ASP A 40 -10.06 -7.20 -7.50
N TRP A 41 -10.77 -6.07 -7.54
CA TRP A 41 -10.94 -5.33 -8.78
C TRP A 41 -9.60 -4.77 -9.27
N PRO A 42 -9.31 -4.75 -10.59
CA PRO A 42 -8.13 -4.08 -11.10
C PRO A 42 -8.11 -2.60 -10.71
N LEU A 43 -6.92 -2.05 -10.42
CA LEU A 43 -6.78 -0.63 -10.05
C LEU A 43 -7.35 0.32 -11.10
N ASP A 44 -7.17 0.00 -12.39
CA ASP A 44 -7.71 0.80 -13.49
C ASP A 44 -9.26 0.84 -13.47
N SER A 45 -9.90 -0.28 -13.10
CA SER A 45 -11.36 -0.34 -12.94
C SER A 45 -11.84 0.46 -11.73
N LEU A 46 -11.10 0.43 -10.62
CA LEU A 46 -11.42 1.19 -9.41
C LEU A 46 -11.26 2.70 -9.63
N LEU A 47 -10.23 3.12 -10.36
CA LEU A 47 -10.03 4.52 -10.77
C LEU A 47 -11.24 5.03 -11.55
N TRP A 48 -11.62 4.30 -12.59
CA TRP A 48 -12.75 4.68 -13.44
C TRP A 48 -14.09 4.67 -12.69
N HIS A 49 -14.37 3.61 -11.94
CA HIS A 49 -15.63 3.44 -11.22
C HIS A 49 -15.86 4.50 -10.14
N HIS A 50 -14.79 4.91 -9.46
CA HIS A 50 -14.87 5.90 -8.38
C HIS A 50 -14.48 7.33 -8.79
N GLY A 51 -14.17 7.56 -10.07
CA GLY A 51 -13.70 8.87 -10.55
C GLY A 51 -12.43 9.34 -9.81
N ALA A 52 -11.56 8.41 -9.45
CA ALA A 52 -10.30 8.68 -8.78
C ALA A 52 -9.20 8.91 -9.82
N GLU A 53 -8.23 9.75 -9.46
CA GLU A 53 -7.08 10.11 -10.29
C GLU A 53 -5.89 9.18 -10.01
N THR A 54 -5.77 8.75 -8.75
CA THR A 54 -4.65 7.94 -8.27
C THR A 54 -5.18 6.80 -7.41
N ALA A 55 -4.58 5.62 -7.56
CA ALA A 55 -4.92 4.45 -6.75
C ALA A 55 -3.65 3.76 -6.26
N TYR A 56 -3.67 3.32 -5.01
CA TYR A 56 -2.62 2.52 -4.39
C TYR A 56 -3.21 1.27 -3.77
N ARG A 57 -2.68 0.10 -4.10
CA ARG A 57 -3.02 -1.17 -3.44
C ARG A 57 -1.88 -1.59 -2.54
N VAL A 58 -2.22 -1.76 -1.26
CA VAL A 58 -1.31 -2.30 -0.24
C VAL A 58 -1.68 -3.76 -0.01
N THR A 59 -0.70 -4.64 -0.15
CA THR A 59 -0.85 -6.06 0.14
C THR A 59 0.31 -6.52 1.01
N GLU A 60 0.02 -7.26 2.07
CA GLU A 60 1.01 -8.01 2.83
C GLU A 60 1.08 -9.44 2.27
N ARG A 61 2.30 -9.93 2.03
CA ARG A 61 2.54 -11.30 1.59
C ARG A 61 3.81 -11.82 2.24
N ARG A 62 3.65 -12.82 3.12
CA ARG A 62 4.78 -13.56 3.75
C ARG A 62 5.73 -12.64 4.52
N GLY A 63 5.21 -11.65 5.22
CA GLY A 63 5.99 -10.69 6.01
C GLY A 63 6.65 -9.58 5.17
N SER A 64 6.27 -9.46 3.89
CA SER A 64 6.66 -8.35 3.01
C SER A 64 5.44 -7.53 2.62
N ILE A 65 5.55 -6.21 2.68
CA ILE A 65 4.51 -5.27 2.26
C ILE A 65 4.82 -4.79 0.86
N ARG A 66 3.80 -4.80 0.01
CA ARG A 66 3.87 -4.36 -1.38
C ARG A 66 2.85 -3.26 -1.64
N VAL A 67 3.29 -2.21 -2.31
CA VAL A 67 2.45 -1.08 -2.73
C VAL A 67 2.47 -0.98 -4.25
N GLU A 68 1.37 -1.34 -4.92
CA GLU A 68 1.16 -1.07 -6.35
C GLU A 68 0.42 0.26 -6.52
N GLY A 69 0.91 1.13 -7.41
CA GLY A 69 0.27 2.40 -7.73
C GLY A 69 -0.14 2.52 -9.20
N ARG A 70 -1.21 3.29 -9.44
CA ARG A 70 -1.67 3.75 -10.76
C ARG A 70 -2.02 5.25 -10.73
N GLU A 71 -1.56 6.00 -11.73
CA GLU A 71 -1.94 7.41 -11.97
C GLU A 71 -1.94 7.70 -13.47
N GLY A 72 -3.11 7.64 -14.11
CA GLY A 72 -3.23 7.63 -15.57
C GLY A 72 -2.43 6.46 -16.18
N SER A 73 -1.52 6.76 -17.11
CA SER A 73 -0.63 5.75 -17.71
C SER A 73 0.54 5.33 -16.81
N ARG A 74 0.80 6.05 -15.71
CA ARG A 74 1.93 5.77 -14.82
C ARG A 74 1.62 4.61 -13.88
N ARG A 75 2.66 3.84 -13.60
CA ARG A 75 2.63 2.68 -12.72
C ARG A 75 3.82 2.77 -11.78
N CYS A 76 3.63 2.43 -10.51
CA CYS A 76 4.74 2.19 -9.60
C CYS A 76 4.49 0.90 -8.84
N LEU A 77 5.58 0.31 -8.38
CA LEU A 77 5.54 -0.86 -7.56
C LEU A 77 6.68 -0.78 -6.56
N LEU A 78 6.34 -0.72 -5.28
CA LEU A 78 7.29 -0.72 -4.18
C LEU A 78 7.07 -1.96 -3.34
N GLU A 79 8.14 -2.51 -2.81
CA GLU A 79 8.10 -3.69 -1.96
C GLU A 79 9.11 -3.52 -0.81
N SER A 80 8.69 -3.86 0.40
CA SER A 80 9.57 -3.85 1.57
C SER A 80 10.70 -4.85 1.34
N ASN A 81 11.92 -4.49 1.70
CA ASN A 81 13.04 -5.41 1.60
C ASN A 81 12.94 -6.44 2.74
N SER A 82 12.54 -7.67 2.41
CA SER A 82 12.19 -8.76 3.34
C SER A 82 13.39 -9.38 4.07
N ALA A 83 14.31 -8.57 4.57
CA ALA A 83 15.52 -9.08 5.23
C ALA A 83 15.37 -9.30 6.75
N ASN A 84 14.34 -8.79 7.44
CA ASN A 84 14.41 -8.77 8.92
C ASN A 84 13.11 -8.64 9.75
N SER A 85 11.96 -9.10 9.26
CA SER A 85 10.75 -9.19 10.10
C SER A 85 10.91 -10.21 11.27
N THR A 86 11.96 -11.04 11.24
CA THR A 86 12.34 -11.99 12.30
C THR A 86 13.04 -11.37 13.52
N ALA A 87 13.39 -10.08 13.52
CA ALA A 87 14.10 -9.49 14.66
C ALA A 87 13.17 -8.95 15.78
N ARG A 88 11.88 -8.72 15.51
CA ARG A 88 10.97 -8.04 16.47
C ARG A 88 10.16 -8.96 17.39
N LEU A 89 10.13 -10.27 17.14
CA LEU A 89 9.34 -11.21 17.98
C LEU A 89 10.10 -11.78 19.19
N LEU A 90 11.39 -11.46 19.38
CA LEU A 90 12.20 -12.04 20.47
C LEU A 90 12.38 -11.14 21.71
N LEU A 91 11.61 -10.07 21.86
CA LEU A 91 11.66 -9.22 23.07
C LEU A 91 10.53 -9.48 24.09
N ASN A 92 9.79 -10.59 23.96
CA ASN A 92 8.83 -11.01 25.00
C ASN A 92 9.15 -12.40 25.55
N ARG A 93 10.32 -12.53 26.21
CA ARG A 93 10.59 -13.60 27.17
C ARG A 93 11.36 -13.05 28.36
N GLY A 94 10.66 -12.87 29.46
CA GLY A 94 11.22 -12.52 30.75
C GLY A 94 10.15 -12.49 31.83
N ILE A 95 9.79 -13.70 32.31
CA ILE A 95 9.32 -14.06 33.65
C ILE A 95 9.43 -12.98 34.73
#